data_AF-A0A354B2K1-F1
#
_entry.id   AF-A0A354B2K1-F1
#
_cell.length_a   1.000
_cell.length_b   1.000
_cell.length_c   1.000
_cell.angle_alpha   90.00
_cell.angle_beta   90.00
_cell.angle_gamma   90.00
#
_symmetry.space_group_name_H-M   'P 1'
#
loop_
_entity.id
_entity.type
_entity.pdbx_description
1 polymer ?
#
loop_
_entity_poly.entity_id
_entity_poly.type
_entity_poly.pdbx_seq_one_letter_code
_entity_poly.pdbx_strand_id
1 'polypeptide(L)'
;MRAPTWPDPGADNGWQRLRLALMPYRGPWSQAGLTSEALRLREPLWLRPASCLARHAKGIDEADKPLGQCLRQGLPPLPPGVVLIGLRPDPEGPVLSVQNLTPCRRHWHPGPRWRLAEQLDGLDQRLPERVSPDQGQGCQKNAPPQGGGWLAPWQLGFWRLAQSS
;
A
#
# COMPACT_ATOMS: atom_id res chain seq x y z
N MET A 1 21.28 0.88 21.33
CA MET A 1 22.56 1.15 20.64
C MET A 1 23.42 -0.08 20.80
N ARG A 2 24.05 -0.55 19.74
CA ARG A 2 25.17 -1.48 19.90
C ARG A 2 26.44 -0.61 19.88
N ALA A 3 27.60 -1.20 20.10
CA ALA A 3 28.89 -0.53 19.95
C ALA A 3 29.93 -1.61 19.62
N PRO A 4 29.72 -2.38 18.52
CA PRO A 4 30.64 -3.43 18.15
C PRO A 4 31.97 -2.79 17.73
N THR A 5 33.09 -3.36 18.15
CA THR A 5 34.42 -2.86 17.79
C THR A 5 35.03 -3.58 16.59
N TRP A 6 34.38 -4.64 16.11
CA TRP A 6 34.69 -5.34 14.86
C TRP A 6 33.40 -5.45 14.04
N PRO A 7 33.42 -5.18 12.72
CA PRO A 7 34.58 -4.84 11.87
C PRO A 7 34.96 -3.35 11.90
N ASP A 8 34.17 -2.52 12.58
CA ASP A 8 34.34 -1.06 12.61
C ASP A 8 34.52 -0.56 14.06
N PRO A 9 35.74 -0.16 14.47
CA PRO A 9 35.99 0.45 15.77
C PRO A 9 35.23 1.77 16.01
N GLY A 10 34.72 2.39 14.94
CA GLY A 10 33.94 3.62 14.97
C GLY A 10 32.43 3.42 15.10
N ALA A 11 31.96 2.18 15.16
CA ALA A 11 30.53 1.89 15.07
C ALA A 11 29.73 2.60 16.17
N ASP A 12 28.63 3.24 15.76
CA ASP A 12 27.71 3.96 16.64
C ASP A 12 28.32 5.16 17.41
N ASN A 13 29.55 5.59 17.10
CA ASN A 13 30.13 6.83 17.63
C ASN A 13 29.39 8.07 17.12
N GLY A 14 29.42 9.14 17.90
CA GLY A 14 28.81 10.42 17.56
C GLY A 14 27.34 10.55 17.94
N TRP A 15 26.68 11.59 17.43
CA TRP A 15 25.31 11.93 17.80
C TRP A 15 24.29 11.05 17.09
N GLN A 16 23.38 10.48 17.87
CA GLN A 16 22.30 9.63 17.39
C GLN A 16 20.95 10.20 17.80
N ARG A 17 19.98 10.15 16.88
CA ARG A 17 18.60 10.56 17.13
C ARG A 17 17.68 9.35 17.05
N LEU A 18 17.10 8.97 18.17
CA LEU A 18 16.14 7.86 18.23
C LEU A 18 14.70 8.39 18.29
N ARG A 19 13.79 7.73 17.57
CA ARG A 19 12.35 7.95 17.65
C ARG A 19 11.68 6.62 18.01
N LEU A 20 10.93 6.60 19.10
CA LEU A 20 10.17 5.46 19.58
C LEU A 20 8.82 5.93 20.10
N ALA A 21 7.83 5.05 20.10
CA ALA A 21 6.52 5.28 20.69
C ALA A 21 6.02 4.00 21.37
N LEU A 22 5.27 4.17 22.45
CA LEU A 22 4.55 3.10 23.13
C LEU A 22 3.06 3.30 22.84
N MET A 23 2.41 2.27 22.27
CA MET A 23 0.99 2.30 21.96
C MET A 23 0.25 1.29 22.84
N PRO A 24 -0.53 1.74 23.84
CA PRO A 24 -1.40 0.85 24.59
C PRO A 24 -2.51 0.33 23.67
N TYR A 25 -2.88 -0.94 23.82
CA TYR A 25 -3.99 -1.54 23.08
C TYR A 25 -4.75 -2.57 23.93
N ARG A 26 -5.95 -2.94 23.48
CA ARG A 26 -6.78 -3.98 24.09
C ARG A 26 -7.21 -4.98 23.02
N GLY A 27 -7.37 -6.25 23.41
CA GLY A 27 -7.75 -7.33 22.49
C GLY A 27 -6.60 -7.80 21.60
N PRO A 28 -6.90 -8.55 20.52
CA PRO A 28 -5.89 -9.05 19.59
C PRO A 28 -5.16 -7.91 18.89
N TRP A 29 -3.82 -7.97 18.88
CA TRP A 29 -2.97 -6.95 18.25
C TRP A 29 -3.33 -6.68 16.77
N SER A 30 -3.79 -7.71 16.06
CA SER A 30 -4.18 -7.65 14.64
C SER A 30 -5.42 -6.80 14.37
N GLN A 31 -6.22 -6.52 15.39
CA GLN A 31 -7.44 -5.70 15.31
C GLN A 31 -7.26 -4.30 15.92
N ALA A 32 -6.17 -4.09 16.67
CA ALA A 32 -5.93 -2.85 17.41
C ALA A 32 -5.24 -1.74 16.58
N GLY A 33 -5.02 -1.95 15.28
CA GLY A 33 -4.44 -0.93 14.39
C GLY A 33 -2.96 -0.63 14.63
N LEU A 34 -2.24 -1.47 15.39
CA LEU A 34 -0.81 -1.25 15.70
C LEU A 34 0.02 -1.07 14.43
N THR A 35 -0.23 -1.88 13.40
CA THR A 35 0.53 -1.80 12.16
C THR A 35 0.33 -0.46 11.44
N SER A 36 -0.90 0.06 11.38
CA SER A 36 -1.14 1.37 10.76
C SER A 36 -0.50 2.51 11.54
N GLU A 37 -0.53 2.47 12.87
CA GLU A 37 0.12 3.49 13.70
C GLU A 37 1.66 3.40 13.62
N ALA A 38 2.22 2.19 13.55
CA ALA A 38 3.65 1.99 13.35
C ALA A 38 4.11 2.51 11.98
N LEU A 39 3.30 2.37 10.93
CA LEU A 39 3.56 2.98 9.62
C LEU A 39 3.50 4.50 9.69
N ARG A 40 2.45 5.06 10.30
CA ARG A 40 2.30 6.51 10.49
C ARG A 40 3.46 7.14 11.27
N LEU A 41 4.01 6.44 12.27
CA LEU A 41 5.18 6.91 13.03
C LEU A 41 6.44 7.05 12.16
N ARG A 42 6.56 6.21 11.13
CA ARG A 42 7.69 6.17 10.18
C ARG A 42 7.48 7.10 8.99
N GLU A 43 6.23 7.39 8.63
CA GLU A 43 5.88 8.24 7.50
C GLU A 43 6.05 9.73 7.84
N PRO A 44 6.88 10.48 7.10
CA PRO A 44 6.99 11.92 7.29
C PRO A 44 5.72 12.63 6.81
N LEU A 45 5.28 13.64 7.56
CA LEU A 45 4.23 14.55 7.09
C LEU A 45 4.81 15.53 6.07
N TRP A 46 4.20 15.57 4.89
CA TRP A 46 4.52 16.55 3.86
C TRP A 46 3.66 17.80 4.02
N LEU A 47 4.28 18.92 4.38
CA LEU A 47 3.62 20.22 4.37
C LEU A 47 3.71 20.82 2.97
N ARG A 48 2.57 21.21 2.38
CA ARG A 48 2.52 21.88 1.08
C ARG A 48 2.03 23.32 1.26
N PRO A 49 2.66 24.32 0.60
CA PRO A 49 2.16 25.69 0.62
C PRO A 49 0.72 25.78 0.09
N ALA A 50 -0.14 26.52 0.79
CA ALA A 50 -1.54 26.68 0.40
C ALA A 50 -1.72 27.28 -1.01
N SER A 51 -0.77 28.11 -1.47
CA SER A 51 -0.78 28.71 -2.81
C SER A 51 -0.60 27.70 -3.96
N CYS A 52 -0.09 26.50 -3.69
CA CYS A 52 0.01 25.42 -4.68
C CYS A 52 -1.33 24.71 -4.90
N LEU A 53 -2.21 24.70 -3.89
CA LEU A 53 -3.57 24.16 -4.03
C LEU A 53 -4.43 25.06 -4.93
N ALA A 54 -4.29 26.38 -4.79
CA ALA A 54 -4.98 27.35 -5.63
C ALA A 54 -4.56 27.30 -7.12
N ARG A 55 -3.29 26.98 -7.43
CA ARG A 55 -2.79 26.90 -8.82
C ARG A 55 -3.24 25.65 -9.58
N HIS A 56 -3.47 24.52 -8.89
CA HIS A 56 -4.08 23.34 -9.51
C HIS A 56 -5.62 23.42 -9.61
N ALA A 57 -6.23 24.40 -8.93
CA ALA A 57 -7.65 24.74 -9.06
C ALA A 57 -7.92 25.73 -10.21
N LYS A 58 -6.89 26.40 -10.76
CA LYS A 58 -6.96 27.39 -11.87
C LYS A 58 -7.32 26.81 -13.26
N GLY A 59 -8.07 25.70 -13.31
CA GLY A 59 -8.72 25.19 -14.52
C GLY A 59 -10.25 25.18 -14.42
N ILE A 60 -10.83 25.71 -13.35
CA ILE A 60 -12.27 25.80 -13.13
C ILE A 60 -12.53 27.18 -12.52
N ASP A 61 -13.46 27.95 -13.08
CA ASP A 61 -13.89 29.29 -12.67
C ASP A 61 -14.54 29.33 -11.27
N GLU A 62 -13.83 28.88 -10.23
CA GLU A 62 -14.37 28.78 -8.87
C GLU A 62 -13.33 29.25 -7.84
N ALA A 63 -13.22 30.57 -7.71
CA ALA A 63 -12.36 31.24 -6.74
C ALA A 63 -12.84 31.10 -5.27
N ASP A 64 -14.01 30.49 -5.04
CA ASP A 64 -14.64 30.45 -3.71
C ASP A 64 -14.80 29.04 -3.11
N LYS A 65 -14.20 28.00 -3.71
CA LYS A 65 -14.28 26.65 -3.12
C LYS A 65 -13.36 26.52 -1.90
N PRO A 66 -13.89 26.12 -0.73
CA PRO A 66 -13.09 25.97 0.48
C PRO A 66 -11.97 24.94 0.25
N LEU A 67 -10.81 25.18 0.87
CA LEU A 67 -9.56 24.41 0.71
C LEU A 67 -9.76 22.88 0.80
N GLY A 68 -10.79 22.42 1.53
CA GLY A 68 -11.18 21.02 1.66
C GLY A 68 -11.72 20.35 0.39
N GLN A 69 -12.21 21.10 -0.61
CA GLN A 69 -12.72 20.55 -1.87
C GLN A 69 -11.63 20.36 -2.94
N CYS A 70 -10.40 20.84 -2.70
CA CYS A 70 -9.25 20.59 -3.56
C CYS A 70 -8.48 19.31 -3.20
N LEU A 71 -8.97 18.52 -2.24
CA LEU A 71 -8.38 17.24 -1.84
C LEU A 71 -8.53 16.21 -2.97
N ARG A 72 -7.50 16.08 -3.80
CA ARG A 72 -7.43 15.01 -4.80
C ARG A 72 -6.99 13.71 -4.12
N GLN A 73 -7.93 12.81 -3.93
CA GLN A 73 -7.63 11.44 -3.55
C GLN A 73 -7.17 10.64 -4.77
N GLY A 74 -5.93 10.13 -4.72
CA GLY A 74 -5.35 9.29 -5.79
C GLY A 74 -5.93 7.88 -5.78
N LEU A 75 -5.73 7.15 -4.68
CA LEU A 75 -6.24 5.80 -4.44
C LEU A 75 -7.18 5.78 -3.21
N PRO A 76 -8.17 4.86 -3.17
CA PRO A 76 -8.95 4.63 -1.95
C PRO A 76 -8.05 4.12 -0.82
N PRO A 77 -8.47 4.29 0.45
CA PRO A 77 -7.76 3.67 1.56
C PRO A 77 -7.70 2.14 1.40
N LEU A 78 -6.59 1.55 1.80
CA LEU A 78 -6.44 0.09 1.85
C LEU A 78 -7.29 -0.48 3.01
N PRO A 79 -7.81 -1.72 2.87
CA PRO A 79 -8.58 -2.35 3.93
C PRO A 79 -7.68 -2.65 5.15
N PRO A 80 -8.26 -2.78 6.35
CA PRO A 80 -7.50 -3.11 7.55
C PRO A 80 -6.63 -4.36 7.37
N GLY A 81 -5.35 -4.23 7.71
CA GLY A 81 -4.38 -5.30 7.59
C GLY A 81 -3.80 -5.49 6.18
N VAL A 82 -4.17 -4.67 5.20
CA VAL A 82 -3.43 -4.54 3.94
C VAL A 82 -2.63 -3.25 3.95
N VAL A 83 -1.35 -3.33 3.62
CA VAL A 83 -0.44 -2.19 3.65
C VAL A 83 0.13 -1.91 2.27
N LEU A 84 0.34 -0.62 1.98
CA LEU A 84 1.04 -0.19 0.79
C LEU A 84 2.52 -0.39 1.00
N ILE A 85 3.16 -1.15 0.11
CA ILE A 85 4.61 -1.34 0.11
C ILE A 85 5.27 -0.38 -0.87
N GLY A 86 4.63 -0.15 -2.03
CA GLY A 86 5.16 0.77 -3.02
C GLY A 86 4.15 1.12 -4.12
N LEU A 87 4.39 2.28 -4.73
CA LEU A 87 3.75 2.73 -5.95
C LEU A 87 4.86 3.31 -6.84
N ARG A 88 5.14 2.66 -7.96
CA ARG A 88 6.21 3.06 -8.89
C ARG A 88 5.63 3.36 -10.27
N PRO A 89 6.21 4.33 -11.01
CA PRO A 89 5.91 4.49 -12.42
C PRO A 89 6.48 3.32 -13.22
N ASP A 90 5.79 2.94 -14.29
CA ASP A 90 6.22 1.95 -15.28
C ASP A 90 5.62 2.35 -16.65
N PRO A 91 6.29 2.08 -17.78
CA PRO A 91 5.88 2.59 -19.10
C PRO A 91 4.46 2.17 -19.51
N GLU A 92 4.01 1.00 -19.06
CA GLU A 92 2.69 0.45 -19.41
C GLU A 92 1.59 0.85 -18.39
N GLY A 93 1.98 1.49 -17.28
CA GLY A 93 1.07 1.98 -16.24
C GLY A 93 1.68 1.82 -14.84
N PRO A 94 1.28 2.63 -13.85
CA PRO A 94 1.90 2.57 -12.53
C PRO A 94 1.69 1.22 -11.85
N VAL A 95 2.74 0.69 -11.23
CA VAL A 95 2.72 -0.59 -10.52
C VAL A 95 2.57 -0.35 -9.02
N LEU A 96 1.54 -0.97 -8.47
CA LEU A 96 1.23 -0.98 -7.04
C LEU A 96 1.71 -2.27 -6.41
N SER A 97 2.34 -2.18 -5.25
CA SER A 97 2.75 -3.32 -4.43
C SER A 97 2.10 -3.22 -3.06
N VAL A 98 1.34 -4.24 -2.65
CA VAL A 98 0.65 -4.28 -1.35
C VAL A 98 0.87 -5.62 -0.66
N GLN A 99 0.83 -5.63 0.68
CA GLN A 99 1.00 -6.83 1.48
C GLN A 99 -0.22 -7.04 2.38
N ASN A 100 -0.73 -8.27 2.43
CA ASN A 100 -1.69 -8.70 3.45
C ASN A 100 -0.93 -9.12 4.71
N LEU A 101 -1.20 -8.48 5.83
CA LEU A 101 -0.61 -8.75 7.14
C LEU A 101 -1.57 -9.49 8.07
N THR A 102 -2.52 -10.24 7.51
CA THR A 102 -3.53 -10.96 8.27
C THR A 102 -3.53 -12.45 7.91
N PRO A 103 -3.96 -13.33 8.83
CA PRO A 103 -4.13 -14.76 8.56
C PRO A 103 -5.34 -15.06 7.67
N CYS A 104 -6.11 -14.04 7.28
CA CYS A 104 -7.32 -14.18 6.48
C CYS A 104 -7.09 -13.65 5.07
N ARG A 105 -7.82 -14.19 4.09
CA ARG A 105 -7.86 -13.61 2.75
C ARG A 105 -8.43 -12.19 2.81
N ARG A 106 -7.86 -11.29 2.02
CA ARG A 106 -8.32 -9.90 1.88
C ARG A 106 -8.61 -9.59 0.42
N HIS A 107 -9.61 -8.76 0.21
CA HIS A 107 -9.94 -8.22 -1.09
C HIS A 107 -9.82 -6.71 -1.04
N TRP A 108 -9.25 -6.12 -2.08
CA TRP A 108 -9.13 -4.68 -2.22
C TRP A 108 -9.44 -4.25 -3.65
N HIS A 109 -10.06 -3.08 -3.81
CA HIS A 109 -10.38 -2.49 -5.10
C HIS A 109 -9.73 -1.09 -5.21
N PRO A 110 -9.12 -0.74 -6.36
CA PRO A 110 -8.42 0.55 -6.55
C PRO A 110 -9.35 1.76 -6.73
N GLY A 111 -10.65 1.59 -6.46
CA GLY A 111 -11.67 2.62 -6.60
C GLY A 111 -12.17 2.79 -8.05
N PRO A 112 -13.05 3.76 -8.32
CA PRO A 112 -13.70 3.89 -9.63
C PRO A 112 -12.76 4.44 -10.71
N ARG A 113 -11.74 5.22 -10.34
CA ARG A 113 -10.82 5.87 -11.27
C ARG A 113 -9.74 4.95 -11.84
N TRP A 114 -9.61 3.77 -11.26
CA TRP A 114 -8.54 2.84 -11.56
C TRP A 114 -9.11 1.44 -11.70
N ARG A 115 -8.42 0.61 -12.48
CA ARG A 115 -8.65 -0.82 -12.55
C ARG A 115 -7.33 -1.56 -12.39
N LEU A 116 -7.38 -2.76 -11.81
CA LEU A 116 -6.22 -3.66 -11.77
C LEU A 116 -6.11 -4.31 -13.14
N ALA A 117 -5.18 -3.82 -13.97
CA ALA A 117 -5.05 -4.26 -15.36
C ALA A 117 -4.47 -5.67 -15.45
N GLU A 118 -3.46 -5.95 -14.63
CA GLU A 118 -2.74 -7.22 -14.62
C GLU A 118 -2.09 -7.45 -13.26
N GLN A 119 -1.82 -8.72 -12.96
CA GLN A 119 -1.10 -9.13 -11.77
C GLN A 119 0.35 -9.46 -12.16
N LEU A 120 1.28 -8.96 -11.35
CA LEU A 120 2.71 -9.10 -11.56
C LEU A 120 3.35 -9.93 -10.44
N ASP A 121 4.53 -10.46 -10.70
CA ASP A 121 5.42 -10.99 -9.67
C ASP A 121 6.32 -9.89 -9.07
N GLY A 122 7.28 -10.27 -8.23
CA GLY A 122 8.22 -9.33 -7.61
C GLY A 122 9.30 -8.80 -8.56
N LEU A 123 9.35 -9.29 -9.80
CA LEU A 123 10.28 -8.89 -10.86
C LEU A 123 9.57 -8.14 -11.99
N ASP A 124 8.34 -7.70 -11.76
CA ASP A 124 7.49 -7.01 -12.74
C ASP A 124 7.15 -7.84 -13.98
N GLN A 125 7.21 -9.17 -13.85
CA GLN A 125 6.78 -10.08 -14.90
C GLN A 125 5.31 -10.43 -14.70
N ARG A 126 4.57 -10.49 -15.81
CA ARG A 126 3.16 -10.87 -15.79
C ARG A 126 3.03 -12.28 -15.22
N LEU A 127 2.23 -12.39 -14.16
CA LEU A 127 1.85 -13.71 -13.66
C LEU A 127 0.91 -14.37 -14.67
N PRO A 128 1.17 -15.63 -15.04
CA PRO A 128 0.25 -16.35 -15.92
C PRO A 128 -1.13 -16.39 -15.26
N GLU A 129 -2.15 -16.14 -16.06
CA GLU A 129 -3.53 -16.34 -15.62
C GLU A 129 -3.65 -17.79 -15.15
N ARG A 130 -3.97 -17.98 -13.86
CA ARG A 130 -4.19 -19.31 -13.33
C ARG A 130 -5.47 -19.84 -13.97
N VAL A 131 -5.31 -20.70 -14.97
CA VAL A 131 -6.41 -21.43 -15.61
C VAL A 131 -7.27 -22.06 -14.52
N SER A 132 -8.58 -21.75 -14.51
CA SER A 132 -9.56 -22.48 -13.69
C SER A 132 -9.40 -23.97 -13.96
N PRO A 133 -9.07 -24.82 -12.98
CA PRO A 133 -9.20 -26.24 -13.15
C PRO A 133 -10.69 -26.56 -13.07
N ASP A 134 -11.39 -26.53 -14.20
CA ASP A 134 -12.65 -27.25 -14.33
C ASP A 134 -12.36 -28.63 -14.92
N GLN A 135 -12.90 -29.66 -14.26
CA GLN A 135 -12.91 -31.08 -14.63
C GLN A 135 -11.75 -31.97 -14.17
N GLY A 136 -11.61 -32.13 -12.85
CA GLY A 136 -10.86 -33.24 -12.25
C GLY A 136 -11.14 -33.35 -10.75
N GLN A 137 -11.90 -34.37 -10.35
CA GLN A 137 -12.26 -34.65 -8.96
C GLN A 137 -11.03 -34.72 -8.04
N GLY A 138 -10.97 -33.86 -7.01
CA GLY A 138 -9.98 -33.99 -5.94
C GLY A 138 -9.72 -32.68 -5.18
N CYS A 139 -10.55 -32.40 -4.17
CA CYS A 139 -10.24 -31.51 -3.04
C CYS A 139 -9.44 -30.21 -3.31
N GLN A 140 -10.00 -29.25 -4.06
CA GLN A 140 -9.52 -27.85 -4.02
C GLN A 140 -10.66 -26.85 -3.82
N LYS A 141 -11.31 -26.89 -2.66
CA LYS A 141 -12.34 -25.89 -2.27
C LYS A 141 -11.78 -24.50 -1.90
N ASN A 142 -10.46 -24.29 -1.98
CA ASN A 142 -9.78 -23.10 -1.42
C ASN A 142 -8.87 -22.37 -2.42
N ALA A 143 -9.04 -22.54 -3.74
CA ALA A 143 -8.37 -21.68 -4.70
C ALA A 143 -8.89 -20.23 -4.55
N PRO A 144 -8.02 -19.20 -4.51
CA PRO A 144 -8.48 -17.81 -4.50
C PRO A 144 -9.36 -17.55 -5.73
N PRO A 145 -10.46 -16.79 -5.60
CA PRO A 145 -11.16 -16.24 -6.75
C PRO A 145 -10.17 -15.48 -7.65
N GLN A 146 -10.29 -15.73 -8.95
CA GLN A 146 -9.38 -15.26 -9.99
C GLN A 146 -9.62 -13.81 -10.32
N GLY A 147 -8.54 -13.06 -10.54
CA GLY A 147 -8.63 -11.65 -10.90
C GLY A 147 -9.24 -10.80 -9.78
N GLY A 148 -8.96 -9.50 -9.80
CA GLY A 148 -9.56 -8.58 -8.84
C GLY A 148 -8.98 -8.68 -7.43
N GLY A 149 -7.80 -8.11 -7.20
CA GLY A 149 -7.39 -7.57 -5.89
C GLY A 149 -7.41 -8.51 -4.68
N TRP A 150 -7.50 -9.84 -4.88
CA TRP A 150 -7.49 -10.83 -3.82
C TRP A 150 -6.05 -11.12 -3.37
N LEU A 151 -5.88 -11.13 -2.05
CA LEU A 151 -4.63 -11.45 -1.36
C LEU A 151 -4.87 -12.64 -0.42
N ALA A 152 -4.07 -13.69 -0.58
CA ALA A 152 -3.98 -14.78 0.38
C ALA A 152 -3.36 -14.30 1.70
N PRO A 153 -3.49 -15.09 2.79
CA PRO A 153 -2.84 -14.77 4.06
C PRO A 153 -1.35 -14.51 3.87
N TRP A 154 -0.83 -13.41 4.44
CA TRP A 154 0.58 -13.03 4.39
C TRP A 154 1.17 -12.73 3.00
N GLN A 155 0.33 -12.73 1.96
CA GLN A 155 0.76 -12.59 0.58
C GLN A 155 1.19 -11.16 0.27
N LEU A 156 2.28 -11.04 -0.50
CA LEU A 156 2.65 -9.85 -1.25
C LEU A 156 2.04 -9.93 -2.64
N GLY A 157 1.39 -8.85 -3.08
CA GLY A 157 0.78 -8.77 -4.40
C GLY A 157 1.22 -7.52 -5.14
N PHE A 158 1.36 -7.66 -6.46
CA PHE A 158 1.79 -6.63 -7.37
C PHE A 158 0.77 -6.51 -8.50
N TRP A 159 0.36 -5.28 -8.80
CA TRP A 159 -0.62 -5.00 -9.85
C TRP A 159 -0.22 -3.78 -10.64
N ARG A 160 -0.33 -3.87 -11.96
CA ARG A 160 -0.34 -2.69 -12.81
C ARG A 160 -1.72 -2.07 -12.78
N LEU A 161 -1.76 -0.76 -12.58
CA LEU A 161 -2.99 0.02 -12.60
C LEU A 161 -3.18 0.63 -13.99
N ALA A 162 -4.41 0.57 -14.46
CA ALA A 162 -4.86 1.37 -15.60
C ALA A 162 -5.93 2.35 -15.13
N GLN A 163 -5.97 3.52 -15.75
CA GLN A 163 -7.04 4.48 -15.49
C GLN A 163 -8.34 3.95 -16.10
N SER A 164 -9.44 4.03 -15.34
CA SER A 164 -10.77 3.72 -15.87
C SER A 164 -11.18 4.84 -16.82
N SER A 165 -11.54 4.47 -18.04
CA SER A 165 -12.11 5.35 -19.08
C SER A 165 -13.48 5.88 -18.69
#